data_AF-H3NRG3-F1
#
_entry.id   AF-H3NRG3-F1
#
_cell.length_a   1.000
_cell.length_b   1.000
_cell.length_c   1.000
_cell.angle_alpha   90.00
_cell.angle_beta   90.00
_cell.angle_gamma   90.00
#
_symmetry.space_group_name_H-M   'P 1'
#
loop_
_entity.id
_entity.type
_entity.pdbx_description
1 polymer ?
#
loop_
_entity_poly.entity_id
_entity_poly.type
_entity_poly.pdbx_seq_one_letter_code
_entity_poly.pdbx_strand_id
1 'polypeptide(L)'
;MSSQSDIAIISESLTLCGDCLEDITPHVYRRFFELDASAASLMEYSDEHMRGRMFASVLELFLSDDPFESDGFLAWELDNHVSSYSVTKSMYESLFKAFFEVAEETLGEDWSGDFERAWTNRIARIMAEVSQRD
;
A
#
# COMPACT_ATOMS: atom_id res chain seq x y z
N MET A 1 11.67 -16.07 1.87
CA MET A 1 10.91 -16.37 0.63
C MET A 1 11.43 -15.45 -0.47
N SER A 2 11.24 -15.81 -1.74
CA SER A 2 11.56 -14.91 -2.85
C SER A 2 10.45 -13.88 -3.04
N SER A 3 10.75 -12.72 -3.62
CA SER A 3 9.75 -11.69 -3.93
C SER A 3 8.55 -12.25 -4.71
N GLN A 4 8.79 -13.13 -5.68
CA GLN A 4 7.73 -13.76 -6.47
C GLN A 4 6.81 -14.67 -5.63
N SER A 5 7.36 -15.32 -4.59
CA SER A 5 6.54 -16.10 -3.64
C SER A 5 5.69 -15.18 -2.77
N ASP A 6 6.23 -14.05 -2.32
CA ASP A 6 5.49 -13.09 -1.49
C ASP A 6 4.36 -12.43 -2.30
N ILE A 7 4.63 -12.04 -3.56
CA ILE A 7 3.62 -11.49 -4.50
C ILE A 7 2.45 -12.46 -4.71
N ALA A 8 2.73 -13.74 -4.94
CA ALA A 8 1.68 -14.74 -5.16
C ALA A 8 0.76 -14.89 -3.94
N ILE A 9 1.35 -14.89 -2.74
CA ILE A 9 0.62 -15.01 -1.46
C ILE A 9 -0.19 -13.74 -1.18
N ILE A 10 0.36 -12.56 -1.46
CA ILE A 10 -0.37 -11.29 -1.34
C ILE A 10 -1.55 -11.27 -2.32
N SER A 11 -1.34 -11.67 -3.58
CA SER A 11 -2.39 -11.75 -4.61
C SER A 11 -3.53 -12.69 -4.19
N GLU A 12 -3.22 -13.84 -3.61
CA GLU A 12 -4.20 -14.75 -3.04
C GLU A 12 -5.00 -14.10 -1.92
N SER A 13 -4.33 -13.47 -0.94
CA SER A 13 -5.02 -12.78 0.16
C SER A 13 -5.93 -11.63 -0.30
N LEU A 14 -5.53 -10.89 -1.34
CA LEU A 14 -6.34 -9.82 -1.92
C LEU A 14 -7.54 -10.36 -2.71
N THR A 15 -7.39 -11.51 -3.36
CA THR A 15 -8.52 -12.21 -4.01
C THR A 15 -9.56 -12.59 -2.96
N LEU A 16 -9.13 -13.18 -1.83
CA LEU A 16 -10.02 -13.52 -0.72
C LEU A 16 -10.69 -12.27 -0.12
N CYS A 17 -9.96 -11.15 0.00
CA CYS A 17 -10.55 -9.90 0.46
C CYS A 17 -11.67 -9.43 -0.48
N GLY A 18 -11.49 -9.60 -1.80
CA GLY A 18 -12.50 -9.29 -2.82
C GLY A 18 -13.77 -10.15 -2.74
N ASP A 19 -13.66 -11.38 -2.24
CA ASP A 19 -14.80 -12.24 -1.98
C ASP A 19 -15.61 -11.80 -0.73
N CYS A 20 -14.95 -11.12 0.21
CA CYS A 20 -15.57 -10.57 1.43
C CYS A 20 -16.07 -9.13 1.27
N LEU A 21 -15.37 -8.30 0.49
CA LEU A 21 -15.64 -6.88 0.25
C LEU A 21 -15.58 -6.57 -1.25
N GLU A 22 -16.61 -5.92 -1.77
CA GLU A 22 -16.67 -5.54 -3.20
C GLU A 22 -15.51 -4.61 -3.61
N ASP A 23 -15.14 -3.65 -2.75
CA ASP A 23 -13.98 -2.78 -2.94
C ASP A 23 -13.33 -2.46 -1.58
N ILE A 24 -12.05 -2.82 -1.43
CA ILE A 24 -11.26 -2.56 -0.23
C ILE A 24 -10.78 -1.11 -0.12
N THR A 25 -10.71 -0.39 -1.25
CA THR A 25 -10.09 0.94 -1.36
C THR A 25 -10.67 1.98 -0.39
N PRO A 26 -12.00 2.14 -0.27
CA PRO A 26 -12.58 3.11 0.66
C PRO A 26 -12.25 2.78 2.13
N HIS A 27 -12.15 1.48 2.45
CA HIS A 27 -11.84 1.01 3.79
C HIS A 27 -10.38 1.34 4.17
N VAL A 28 -9.45 1.16 3.22
CA VAL A 28 -8.03 1.51 3.40
C VAL A 28 -7.86 3.00 3.61
N TYR A 29 -8.44 3.86 2.75
CA TYR A 29 -8.29 5.31 2.91
C TYR A 29 -8.92 5.82 4.21
N ARG A 30 -10.06 5.25 4.63
CA ARG A 30 -10.65 5.59 5.93
C ARG A 30 -9.68 5.26 7.07
N ARG A 31 -9.13 4.04 7.12
CA ARG A 31 -8.15 3.65 8.15
C ARG A 31 -6.88 4.50 8.07
N PHE A 32 -6.41 4.82 6.87
CA PHE A 32 -5.24 5.67 6.67
C PHE A 32 -5.44 7.07 7.28
N PHE A 33 -6.60 7.70 7.03
CA PHE A 33 -6.91 9.02 7.60
C PHE A 33 -7.18 8.98 9.11
N GLU A 34 -7.63 7.84 9.65
CA GLU A 34 -7.72 7.62 11.10
C GLU A 34 -6.32 7.52 11.74
N LEU A 35 -5.35 6.91 11.04
CA LEU A 35 -3.97 6.76 11.51
C LEU A 35 -3.14 8.04 11.34
N ASP A 36 -3.40 8.84 10.31
CA ASP A 36 -2.64 10.06 10.00
C ASP A 36 -3.54 11.23 9.58
N ALA A 37 -3.82 12.12 10.53
CA ALA A 37 -4.62 13.33 10.29
C ALA A 37 -3.94 14.34 9.35
N SER A 38 -2.60 14.29 9.23
CA SER A 38 -1.86 15.15 8.29
C SER A 38 -2.07 14.69 6.86
N ALA A 39 -2.12 13.37 6.63
CA ALA A 39 -2.49 12.81 5.33
C ALA A 39 -3.93 13.16 4.94
N ALA A 40 -4.86 13.08 5.90
CA ALA A 40 -6.25 13.49 5.69
C ALA A 40 -6.36 14.96 5.25
N SER A 41 -5.56 15.84 5.88
CA SER A 41 -5.51 17.26 5.54
C SER A 41 -4.89 17.50 4.16
N LEU A 42 -3.80 16.80 3.83
CA LEU A 42 -3.13 16.90 2.53
C LEU A 42 -4.06 16.44 1.38
N MET A 43 -4.89 15.44 1.64
CA MET A 43 -5.78 14.82 0.68
C MET A 43 -7.23 15.30 0.76
N GLU A 44 -7.53 16.41 1.46
CA GLU A 44 -8.89 16.91 1.72
C GLU A 44 -9.73 17.05 0.43
N TYR A 45 -9.11 17.49 -0.67
CA TYR A 45 -9.76 17.71 -1.97
C TYR A 45 -9.68 16.51 -2.91
N SER A 46 -9.14 15.37 -2.46
CA SER A 46 -9.07 14.15 -3.27
C SER A 46 -10.42 13.45 -3.33
N ASP A 47 -11.01 13.39 -4.53
CA ASP A 47 -12.20 12.60 -4.77
C ASP A 47 -11.89 11.09 -4.78
N GLU A 48 -12.95 10.28 -4.78
CA GLU A 48 -12.84 8.81 -4.79
C GLU A 48 -12.13 8.30 -6.05
N HIS A 49 -12.30 8.96 -7.20
CA HIS A 49 -11.65 8.57 -8.44
C HIS A 49 -10.14 8.81 -8.40
N MET A 50 -9.69 9.93 -7.84
CA MET A 50 -8.28 10.23 -7.63
C MET A 50 -7.64 9.22 -6.69
N ARG A 51 -8.31 8.95 -5.56
CA ARG A 51 -7.88 7.93 -4.58
C ARG A 51 -7.83 6.53 -5.20
N GLY A 52 -8.81 6.16 -6.01
CA GLY A 52 -8.79 4.88 -6.74
C GLY A 52 -7.59 4.76 -7.69
N ARG A 53 -7.23 5.83 -8.42
CA ARG A 53 -6.03 5.82 -9.29
C ARG A 53 -4.74 5.69 -8.49
N MET A 54 -4.61 6.42 -7.37
CA MET A 54 -3.46 6.29 -6.48
C MET A 54 -3.35 4.88 -5.90
N PHE A 55 -4.48 4.29 -5.50
CA PHE A 55 -4.50 2.95 -4.95
C PHE A 55 -4.14 1.87 -5.96
N ALA A 56 -4.49 2.07 -7.25
CA ALA A 56 -4.01 1.18 -8.31
C ALA A 56 -2.47 1.14 -8.39
N SER A 57 -1.80 2.29 -8.25
CA SER A 57 -0.33 2.33 -8.16
C SER A 57 0.22 1.66 -6.90
N VAL A 58 -0.51 1.75 -5.78
CA VAL A 58 -0.18 0.98 -4.56
C VAL A 58 -0.29 -0.53 -4.82
N LEU A 59 -1.35 -0.98 -5.51
CA LEU A 59 -1.49 -2.40 -5.87
C LEU A 59 -0.34 -2.87 -6.77
N GLU A 60 0.09 -2.07 -7.75
CA GLU A 60 1.27 -2.38 -8.57
C GLU A 60 2.53 -2.55 -7.70
N LEU A 61 2.71 -1.71 -6.67
CA LEU A 61 3.82 -1.85 -5.72
C LEU A 61 3.74 -3.12 -4.88
N PHE A 62 2.56 -3.72 -4.69
CA PHE A 62 2.41 -4.97 -3.92
C PHE A 62 2.44 -6.21 -4.83
N LEU A 63 2.07 -6.07 -6.10
CA LEU A 63 1.82 -7.19 -7.01
C LEU A 63 2.83 -7.33 -8.16
N SER A 64 3.75 -6.38 -8.34
CA SER A 64 4.81 -6.49 -9.35
C SER A 64 6.15 -5.95 -8.87
N ASP A 65 7.25 -6.54 -9.34
CA ASP A 65 8.59 -6.02 -9.12
C ASP A 65 9.00 -4.92 -10.10
N ASP A 66 8.26 -4.73 -11.19
CA ASP A 66 8.54 -3.74 -12.23
C ASP A 66 8.76 -2.31 -11.69
N PRO A 67 8.01 -1.81 -10.69
CA PRO A 67 8.24 -0.46 -10.16
C PRO A 67 9.63 -0.27 -9.53
N PHE A 68 10.28 -1.34 -9.08
CA PHE A 68 11.61 -1.33 -8.44
C PHE A 68 12.76 -1.44 -9.42
N GLU A 69 12.49 -1.76 -10.68
CA GLU A 69 13.53 -1.84 -11.71
C GLU A 69 14.13 -0.46 -11.99
N SER A 70 15.34 -0.42 -12.55
CA SER A 70 16.07 0.84 -12.77
C SER A 70 15.39 1.84 -13.70
N ASP A 71 14.49 1.36 -14.58
CA ASP A 71 13.60 2.14 -15.45
C ASP A 71 12.14 2.15 -14.95
N GLY A 72 11.89 1.59 -13.76
CA GLY A 72 10.60 1.59 -13.10
C GLY A 72 10.18 2.97 -12.61
N PHE A 73 8.89 3.13 -12.29
CA PHE A 73 8.32 4.44 -11.95
C PHE A 73 8.55 4.87 -10.49
N LEU A 74 8.85 3.93 -9.58
CA LEU A 74 8.83 4.20 -8.14
C LEU A 74 9.81 5.31 -7.74
N ALA A 75 11.04 5.27 -8.24
CA ALA A 75 12.04 6.27 -7.88
C ALA A 75 11.61 7.70 -8.24
N TRP A 76 11.05 7.87 -9.45
CA TRP A 76 10.53 9.16 -9.91
C TRP A 76 9.27 9.59 -9.12
N GLU A 77 8.38 8.65 -8.84
CA GLU A 77 7.15 8.88 -8.07
C GLU A 77 7.47 9.38 -6.65
N LEU A 78 8.42 8.73 -5.96
CA LEU A 78 8.85 9.12 -4.61
C LEU A 78 9.46 10.52 -4.60
N ASP A 79 10.36 10.82 -5.55
CA ASP A 79 10.96 12.16 -5.69
C ASP A 79 9.88 13.23 -5.90
N ASN A 80 8.88 12.93 -6.73
CA ASN A 80 7.77 13.84 -7.00
C ASN A 80 6.84 14.00 -5.77
N HIS A 81 6.57 12.92 -5.02
CA HIS A 81 5.77 12.96 -3.81
C HIS A 81 6.40 13.84 -2.71
N VAL A 82 7.71 13.74 -2.52
CA VAL A 82 8.43 14.59 -1.56
C VAL A 82 8.51 16.03 -2.07
N SER A 83 8.98 16.25 -3.30
CA SER A 83 9.29 17.59 -3.82
C SER A 83 8.07 18.42 -4.23
N SER A 84 7.02 17.80 -4.77
CA SER A 84 5.84 18.50 -5.30
C SER A 84 4.65 18.47 -4.35
N TYR A 85 4.53 17.41 -3.53
CA TYR A 85 3.32 17.15 -2.75
C TYR A 85 3.55 17.12 -1.24
N SER A 86 4.78 17.32 -0.76
CA SER A 86 5.11 17.33 0.68
C SER A 86 4.67 16.05 1.41
N VAL A 87 4.61 14.92 0.69
CA VAL A 87 4.35 13.61 1.28
C VAL A 87 5.57 13.21 2.09
N THR A 88 5.34 12.73 3.31
CA THR A 88 6.40 12.28 4.22
C THR A 88 6.47 10.76 4.27
N LYS A 89 7.60 10.22 4.71
CA LYS A 89 7.71 8.79 5.04
C LYS A 89 6.63 8.30 6.02
N SER A 90 6.25 9.08 7.02
CA SER A 90 5.22 8.69 7.98
C SER A 90 3.84 8.47 7.33
N MET A 91 3.55 9.18 6.24
CA MET A 91 2.32 8.98 5.46
C MET A 91 2.35 7.64 4.73
N TYR A 92 3.49 7.23 4.17
CA TYR A 92 3.65 5.87 3.59
C TYR A 92 3.50 4.78 4.64
N GLU A 93 4.15 4.94 5.81
CA GLU A 93 4.02 4.00 6.93
C GLU A 93 2.55 3.83 7.32
N SER A 94 1.81 4.94 7.43
CA SER A 94 0.40 4.93 7.81
C SER A 94 -0.50 4.33 6.74
N LEU A 95 -0.24 4.59 5.45
CA LEU A 95 -0.99 4.01 4.33
C LEU A 95 -0.80 2.50 4.25
N PHE A 96 0.44 2.02 4.32
CA PHE A 96 0.72 0.59 4.23
C PHE A 96 0.26 -0.17 5.47
N LYS A 97 0.34 0.45 6.65
CA LYS A 97 -0.27 -0.08 7.86
C LYS A 97 -1.79 -0.18 7.72
N ALA A 98 -2.45 0.86 7.20
CA ALA A 98 -3.89 0.82 6.95
C ALA A 98 -4.27 -0.29 5.99
N PHE A 99 -3.50 -0.48 4.92
CA PHE A 99 -3.78 -1.53 3.94
C PHE A 99 -3.62 -2.93 4.53
N PHE A 100 -2.55 -3.15 5.29
CA PHE A 100 -2.32 -4.39 6.03
C PHE A 100 -3.45 -4.69 7.02
N GLU A 101 -3.78 -3.74 7.90
CA GLU A 101 -4.81 -3.94 8.94
C GLU A 101 -6.18 -4.19 8.32
N VAL A 102 -6.54 -3.50 7.22
CA VAL A 102 -7.82 -3.73 6.55
C VAL A 102 -7.86 -5.11 5.90
N ALA A 103 -6.78 -5.58 5.27
CA ALA A 103 -6.72 -6.93 4.71
C ALA A 103 -6.82 -8.01 5.80
N GLU A 104 -6.07 -7.84 6.90
CA GLU A 104 -6.10 -8.73 8.07
C GLU A 104 -7.49 -8.79 8.71
N GLU A 105 -8.09 -7.63 8.99
CA GLU A 105 -9.44 -7.55 9.57
C GLU A 105 -10.52 -8.11 8.65
N THR A 106 -10.36 -7.98 7.33
CA THR A 106 -11.31 -8.50 6.34
C THR A 106 -11.30 -10.03 6.30
N LEU A 107 -10.11 -10.66 6.37
CA LEU A 107 -9.99 -12.11 6.35
C LEU A 107 -10.24 -12.74 7.73
N GLY A 108 -10.00 -12.02 8.82
CA GLY A 108 -10.28 -12.50 10.18
C GLY A 108 -9.59 -13.84 10.48
N GLU A 109 -10.37 -14.89 10.71
CA GLU A 109 -9.84 -16.24 10.98
C GLU A 109 -9.12 -16.88 9.78
N ASP A 110 -9.40 -16.43 8.55
CA ASP A 110 -8.72 -16.89 7.35
C ASP A 110 -7.36 -16.21 7.13
N TRP A 111 -7.01 -15.19 7.94
CA TRP A 111 -5.70 -14.56 7.89
C TRP A 111 -4.61 -15.50 8.45
N SER A 112 -3.71 -15.93 7.57
CA SER A 112 -2.65 -16.88 7.92
C SER A 112 -1.31 -16.21 8.24
N GLY A 113 -0.44 -16.91 8.97
CA GLY A 113 0.93 -16.44 9.22
C GLY A 113 1.81 -16.36 7.96
N ASP A 114 1.39 -16.96 6.85
CA ASP A 114 2.04 -16.81 5.55
C ASP A 114 1.64 -15.49 4.88
N PHE A 115 0.37 -15.08 5.01
CA PHE A 115 -0.10 -13.75 4.59
C PHE A 115 0.63 -12.67 5.37
N GLU A 116 0.62 -12.74 6.71
CA GLU A 116 1.32 -11.77 7.56
C GLU A 116 2.78 -11.60 7.14
N ARG A 117 3.50 -12.71 6.93
CA ARG A 117 4.91 -12.68 6.55
C ARG A 117 5.15 -12.10 5.15
N ALA A 118 4.35 -12.49 4.16
CA ALA A 118 4.49 -11.98 2.80
C ALA A 118 4.24 -10.46 2.74
N TRP A 119 3.18 -10.01 3.40
CA TRP A 119 2.82 -8.59 3.48
C TRP A 119 3.90 -7.77 4.19
N THR A 120 4.36 -8.22 5.37
CA THR A 120 5.40 -7.51 6.14
C THR A 120 6.72 -7.44 5.38
N ASN A 121 7.13 -8.51 4.68
CA ASN A 121 8.30 -8.49 3.80
C ASN A 121 8.14 -7.48 2.66
N ARG A 122 6.96 -7.44 2.03
CA ARG A 122 6.70 -6.53 0.91
C ARG A 122 6.71 -5.08 1.33
N ILE A 123 6.05 -4.76 2.45
CA ILE A 123 6.06 -3.42 3.06
C ILE A 123 7.49 -3.01 3.40
N ALA A 124 8.27 -3.89 4.04
CA ALA A 124 9.66 -3.59 4.39
C ALA A 124 10.50 -3.27 3.15
N ARG A 125 10.30 -3.98 2.03
CA ARG A 125 10.97 -3.69 0.76
C ARG A 125 10.58 -2.32 0.21
N ILE A 126 9.29 -2.00 0.14
CA ILE A 126 8.83 -0.69 -0.36
C ILE A 126 9.38 0.44 0.53
N MET A 127 9.32 0.28 1.85
CA MET A 127 9.80 1.28 2.81
C MET A 127 11.31 1.49 2.77
N ALA A 128 12.08 0.50 2.31
CA ALA A 128 13.51 0.67 2.07
C ALA A 128 13.79 1.66 0.93
N GLU A 129 12.93 1.71 -0.10
CA GLU A 129 13.02 2.72 -1.17
C GLU A 129 12.57 4.10 -0.69
N VAL A 130 11.45 4.18 0.04
CA VAL A 130 10.95 5.43 0.64
C VAL A 130 12.01 6.07 1.54
N SER A 131 12.70 5.26 2.36
CA SER A 131 13.72 5.75 3.29
C SER A 131 14.99 6.27 2.63
N GLN A 132 15.20 6.04 1.33
CA GLN A 132 16.33 6.60 0.60
C GLN A 132 16.05 8.03 0.08
N ARG A 133 14.82 8.53 0.25
CA ARG A 133 14.34 9.80 -0.32
C ARG A 133 13.87 10.82 0.74
N ASP A 134 13.94 10.44 2.01
CA ASP A 134 13.77 11.29 3.19
C ASP A 134 15.12 11.93 3.60
#